data_AF-A0A0L8GJU3-F1
#
_entry.id   AF-A0A0L8GJU3-F1
#
_cell.length_a   1.000
_cell.length_b   1.000
_cell.length_c   1.000
_cell.angle_alpha   90.00
_cell.angle_beta   90.00
_cell.angle_gamma   90.00
#
_symmetry.space_group_name_H-M   'P 1'
#
loop_
_entity.id
_entity.type
_entity.pdbx_description
1 polymer ?
#
loop_
_entity_poly.entity_id
_entity_poly.type
_entity_poly.pdbx_seq_one_letter_code
_entity_poly.pdbx_strand_id
1 'polypeptide(L)'
;MLRWMCNVNVNTRQSVSILREKLNISSISCGVQERRLRWYGHVRTLNDDDDDDDDDDDVVLLAHSELTLQIMMDHLSSASKAFGLVISVKKTVILTQEGAVKGHIKLDDKELETVDRFCYLGSTVSSPASLDDEINVRIGKAATSFGRLTKRVWKNKRLDIKTKIRIHEACVLGILLCGSETWTLYSRQERCLGIFHLRCLHKILGLTCLSKCEVHVSTWEERAEDRTTWRSVVKEGTALLERAATETNKLRSVSSERKTTEIQSAEPPS
;
A
#
# COMPACT_ATOMS: atom_id res chain seq x y z
N MET A 1 -0.88 -5.32 20.16
CA MET A 1 -1.53 -6.23 19.17
C MET A 1 -0.88 -6.17 17.78
N LEU A 2 -0.44 -5.01 17.28
CA LEU A 2 0.30 -4.88 16.00
C LEU A 2 1.71 -5.51 15.97
N ARG A 3 2.30 -5.79 17.15
CA ARG A 3 3.66 -6.33 17.28
C ARG A 3 3.80 -7.82 16.91
N TRP A 4 2.69 -8.57 16.82
CA TRP A 4 2.69 -9.99 16.44
C TRP A 4 2.26 -10.25 14.99
N MET A 5 1.69 -9.24 14.32
CA MET A 5 1.36 -9.30 12.89
C MET A 5 2.60 -9.20 11.99
N CYS A 6 3.76 -8.87 12.58
CA CYS A 6 5.04 -8.66 11.90
C CYS A 6 6.02 -9.85 12.01
N ASN A 7 5.60 -11.03 12.46
CA ASN A 7 6.41 -12.26 12.44
C ASN A 7 7.85 -12.10 12.97
N VAL A 8 8.01 -12.01 14.29
CA VAL A 8 9.23 -12.50 14.95
C VAL A 8 8.82 -13.30 16.19
N ASN A 9 9.00 -14.61 16.14
CA ASN A 9 9.08 -15.49 17.31
C ASN A 9 10.46 -16.17 17.29
N VAL A 10 11.06 -16.29 18.47
CA VAL A 10 12.50 -16.48 18.71
C VAL A 10 13.03 -17.86 18.28
N ASN A 11 12.19 -18.85 17.96
CA ASN A 11 12.63 -20.24 17.80
C ASN A 11 12.30 -20.96 16.48
N THR A 12 11.77 -20.28 15.45
CA THR A 12 11.73 -20.83 14.08
C THR A 12 12.22 -19.78 13.07
N ARG A 13 13.51 -19.85 12.72
CA ARG A 13 14.21 -18.96 11.78
C ARG A 13 13.73 -19.12 10.32
N GLN A 14 12.47 -18.81 10.01
CA GLN A 14 12.11 -18.44 8.63
C GLN A 14 11.47 -17.06 8.58
N SER A 15 12.25 -16.08 8.15
CA SER A 15 11.88 -14.68 8.12
C SER A 15 10.89 -14.39 6.98
N VAL A 16 10.10 -13.32 7.11
CA VAL A 16 9.23 -12.79 6.03
C VAL A 16 10.04 -12.57 4.74
N SER A 17 11.32 -12.24 4.87
CA SER A 17 12.30 -12.19 3.79
C SER A 17 12.45 -13.51 3.03
N ILE A 18 12.49 -14.67 3.70
CA ILE A 18 12.61 -15.98 3.03
C ILE A 18 11.35 -16.34 2.24
N LEU A 19 10.16 -15.98 2.74
CA LEU A 19 8.91 -16.17 2.00
C LEU A 19 8.82 -15.24 0.78
N ARG A 20 9.28 -14.00 0.93
CA ARG A 20 9.39 -13.02 -0.16
C ARG A 20 10.37 -13.47 -1.23
N GLU A 21 11.53 -13.96 -0.84
CA GLU A 21 12.56 -14.49 -1.73
C GLU A 21 12.06 -15.72 -2.51
N LYS A 22 11.42 -16.69 -1.83
CA LYS A 22 10.86 -17.89 -2.48
C LYS A 22 9.73 -17.59 -3.46
N LEU A 23 9.00 -16.49 -3.25
CA LEU A 23 7.87 -16.09 -4.09
C LEU A 23 8.22 -14.96 -5.07
N ASN A 24 9.48 -14.50 -5.05
CA ASN A 24 9.97 -13.33 -5.79
C ASN A 24 9.10 -12.08 -5.59
N ILE A 25 8.68 -11.81 -4.34
CA ILE A 25 7.85 -10.66 -3.98
C ILE A 25 8.72 -9.60 -3.32
N SER A 26 8.82 -8.42 -3.92
CA SER A 26 9.57 -7.29 -3.36
C SER A 26 8.99 -6.81 -2.02
N SER A 27 9.86 -6.33 -1.14
CA SER A 27 9.42 -5.65 0.08
C SER A 27 8.78 -4.31 -0.25
N ILE A 28 7.95 -3.76 0.65
CA ILE A 28 7.42 -2.41 0.49
C ILE A 28 8.52 -1.36 0.42
N SER A 29 9.58 -1.53 1.23
CA SER A 29 10.77 -0.67 1.17
C SER A 29 11.37 -0.63 -0.24
N CYS A 30 11.57 -1.82 -0.82
CA CYS A 30 12.09 -2.00 -2.16
C CYS A 30 11.16 -1.36 -3.20
N GLY A 31 9.84 -1.59 -3.11
CA GLY A 31 8.86 -0.99 -4.02
C GLY A 31 8.76 0.54 -3.93
N VAL A 32 9.03 1.13 -2.77
CA VAL A 32 9.14 2.60 -2.61
C VAL A 32 10.45 3.11 -3.22
N GLN A 33 11.58 2.45 -2.93
CA GLN A 33 12.89 2.81 -3.47
C GLN A 33 12.93 2.74 -5.00
N GLU A 34 12.39 1.67 -5.60
CA GLU A 34 12.30 1.51 -7.06
C GLU A 34 11.53 2.65 -7.72
N ARG A 35 10.39 3.06 -7.13
CA ARG A 35 9.58 4.17 -7.64
C ARG A 35 10.31 5.51 -7.55
N ARG A 36 10.97 5.78 -6.43
CA ARG A 36 11.83 6.96 -6.27
C ARG A 36 12.95 6.98 -7.31
N LEU A 37 13.66 5.88 -7.50
CA LEU A 37 14.74 5.79 -8.49
C LEU A 37 14.23 5.96 -9.92
N ARG A 38 13.05 5.40 -10.24
CA ARG A 38 12.40 5.63 -11.54
C ARG A 38 12.07 7.11 -11.76
N TRP A 39 11.59 7.80 -10.73
CA TRP A 39 11.34 9.24 -10.76
C TRP A 39 12.63 10.04 -10.98
N TYR A 40 13.69 9.76 -10.22
CA TYR A 40 14.98 10.42 -10.40
C TYR A 40 15.57 10.21 -11.80
N GLY A 41 15.31 9.06 -12.43
CA GLY A 41 15.68 8.82 -13.84
C GLY A 41 14.87 9.61 -14.88
N HIS A 42 13.72 10.19 -14.50
CA HIS A 42 12.90 11.09 -15.33
C HIS A 42 13.10 12.57 -14.98
N VAL A 43 13.97 12.89 -14.02
CA VAL A 43 14.35 14.28 -13.75
C VAL A 43 15.20 14.75 -14.93
N ARG A 44 14.52 15.28 -15.95
CA ARG A 44 15.13 15.88 -17.14
C ARG A 44 16.04 17.03 -16.70
N THR A 45 17.26 17.03 -17.21
CA THR A 45 18.12 18.22 -17.21
C THR A 45 17.53 19.21 -18.22
N LEU A 46 17.57 20.50 -17.88
CA LEU A 46 16.95 21.66 -18.57
C LEU A 46 17.32 21.89 -20.07
N ASN A 47 17.78 20.89 -20.82
CA ASN A 47 18.29 21.05 -22.19
C ASN A 47 17.54 20.21 -23.25
N ASP A 48 16.41 19.58 -22.89
CA ASP A 48 15.61 18.84 -23.86
C ASP A 48 14.43 19.73 -24.29
N ASP A 49 14.55 20.34 -25.48
CA ASP A 49 13.52 21.10 -26.19
C ASP A 49 12.42 20.14 -26.72
N ASP A 50 11.69 19.49 -25.79
CA ASP A 50 10.47 18.78 -26.12
C ASP A 50 9.28 19.74 -25.90
N ASP A 51 8.52 20.02 -26.97
CA ASP A 51 7.21 20.68 -26.92
C ASP A 51 6.22 19.78 -26.16
N ASP A 52 6.29 19.79 -24.83
CA ASP A 52 5.30 19.16 -23.95
C ASP A 52 4.06 20.07 -23.92
N ASP A 53 2.98 19.64 -24.60
CA ASP A 53 1.61 20.14 -24.45
C ASP A 53 1.11 19.84 -23.01
N ASP A 54 1.66 20.53 -22.01
CA ASP A 54 1.17 20.49 -20.62
C ASP A 54 -0.10 21.34 -20.50
N ASP A 55 -1.23 20.81 -20.95
CA ASP A 55 -2.59 21.32 -20.73
C ASP A 55 -3.04 21.10 -19.26
N ASP A 56 -2.26 21.53 -18.27
CA ASP A 56 -2.66 21.49 -16.86
C ASP A 56 -3.16 22.88 -16.40
N ASP A 57 -4.47 23.00 -16.15
CA ASP A 57 -5.15 24.22 -15.66
C ASP A 57 -4.95 24.46 -14.14
N ASP A 58 -4.23 23.58 -13.44
CA ASP A 58 -4.14 23.59 -11.97
C ASP A 58 -2.95 24.44 -11.47
N VAL A 59 -3.22 25.43 -10.62
CA VAL A 59 -2.21 26.33 -10.04
C VAL A 59 -2.23 26.27 -8.51
N VAL A 60 -1.04 26.26 -7.88
CA VAL A 60 -0.87 26.32 -6.42
C VAL A 60 -0.13 27.60 -6.02
N LEU A 61 -0.71 28.38 -5.10
CA LEU A 61 -0.08 29.56 -4.51
C LEU A 61 0.37 29.25 -3.08
N LEU A 62 1.59 29.63 -2.73
CA LEU A 62 2.17 29.42 -1.40
C LEU A 62 2.59 30.75 -0.79
N ALA A 63 2.13 31.04 0.43
CA ALA A 63 2.42 32.27 1.15
C ALA A 63 2.66 32.01 2.64
N HIS A 64 3.48 32.86 3.26
CA HIS A 64 3.70 32.84 4.71
C HIS A 64 2.74 33.76 5.48
N SER A 65 1.95 34.58 4.78
CA SER A 65 0.97 35.49 5.39
C SER A 65 -0.29 35.57 4.55
N GLU A 66 -1.42 35.81 5.20
CA GLU A 66 -2.72 36.00 4.56
C GLU A 66 -2.71 37.19 3.60
N LEU A 67 -2.07 38.30 4.00
CA LEU A 67 -1.95 39.49 3.17
C LEU A 67 -1.18 39.21 1.87
N THR A 68 -0.07 38.47 1.95
CA THR A 68 0.69 38.08 0.76
C THR A 68 -0.12 37.13 -0.12
N LEU A 69 -0.87 36.20 0.47
CA LEU A 69 -1.72 35.27 -0.27
C LEU A 69 -2.84 36.01 -1.03
N GLN A 70 -3.48 36.99 -0.40
CA GLN A 70 -4.53 37.81 -1.04
C GLN A 70 -3.96 38.58 -2.24
N ILE A 71 -2.80 39.24 -2.08
CA ILE A 71 -2.14 39.96 -3.19
C ILE A 71 -1.83 39.01 -4.36
N MET A 72 -1.32 37.81 -4.08
CA MET A 72 -1.04 36.81 -5.13
C MET A 72 -2.33 36.34 -5.82
N MET A 73 -3.41 36.16 -5.07
CA MET A 73 -4.71 35.77 -5.62
C MET A 73 -5.29 36.87 -6.53
N ASP A 74 -5.18 38.13 -6.13
CA ASP A 74 -5.67 39.28 -6.90
C ASP A 74 -4.90 39.45 -8.21
N HIS A 75 -3.57 39.27 -8.16
CA HIS A 75 -2.72 39.26 -9.35
C HIS A 75 -3.06 38.10 -10.29
N LEU A 76 -3.25 36.89 -9.74
CA LEU A 76 -3.62 35.72 -10.54
C LEU A 76 -4.99 35.92 -11.21
N SER A 77 -5.99 36.45 -10.49
CA SER A 77 -7.32 36.77 -11.04
C SER A 77 -7.23 37.81 -12.15
N SER A 78 -6.46 38.88 -11.93
CA SER A 78 -6.29 39.96 -12.91
C SER A 78 -5.59 39.47 -14.18
N ALA A 79 -4.51 38.69 -14.04
CA ALA A 79 -3.79 38.11 -15.17
C ALA A 79 -4.67 37.12 -15.93
N SER A 80 -5.35 36.20 -15.22
CA SER A 80 -6.25 35.21 -15.84
C SER A 80 -7.31 35.88 -16.70
N LYS A 81 -7.96 36.94 -16.18
CA LYS A 81 -8.96 37.72 -16.93
C LYS A 81 -8.38 38.41 -18.16
N ALA A 82 -7.14 38.92 -18.08
CA ALA A 82 -6.48 39.53 -19.22
C ALA A 82 -6.25 38.54 -20.38
N PHE A 83 -6.10 37.25 -20.06
CA PHE A 83 -6.01 36.15 -21.04
C PHE A 83 -7.38 35.51 -21.36
N GLY A 84 -8.49 36.05 -20.84
CA GLY A 84 -9.84 35.50 -21.07
C GLY A 84 -10.17 34.23 -20.26
N LEU A 85 -9.36 33.88 -19.26
CA LEU A 85 -9.56 32.74 -18.36
C LEU A 85 -10.41 33.14 -17.14
N VAL A 86 -11.20 32.19 -16.64
CA VAL A 86 -12.07 32.39 -15.47
C VAL A 86 -11.73 31.39 -14.38
N ILE A 87 -11.33 31.90 -13.20
CA ILE A 87 -11.03 31.07 -12.05
C ILE A 87 -12.33 30.58 -11.39
N SER A 88 -12.43 29.26 -11.21
CA SER A 88 -13.61 28.65 -10.58
C SER A 88 -13.55 28.74 -9.06
N VAL A 89 -14.29 29.69 -8.48
CA VAL A 89 -14.47 29.88 -7.02
C VAL A 89 -14.81 28.57 -6.28
N LYS A 90 -15.61 27.68 -6.88
CA LYS A 90 -16.01 26.40 -6.24
C LYS A 90 -14.90 25.35 -6.18
N LYS A 91 -13.88 25.46 -7.04
CA LYS A 91 -12.76 24.50 -7.12
C LYS A 91 -11.54 25.03 -6.37
N THR A 92 -11.40 26.34 -6.26
CA THR A 92 -10.34 27.00 -5.51
C THR A 92 -10.63 26.91 -4.02
N VAL A 93 -9.69 26.34 -3.27
CA VAL A 93 -9.78 26.20 -1.82
C VAL A 93 -8.50 26.73 -1.16
N ILE A 94 -8.62 27.12 0.10
CA ILE A 94 -7.50 27.51 0.95
C ILE A 94 -7.16 26.33 1.86
N LEU A 95 -5.88 25.99 1.97
CA LEU A 95 -5.39 25.06 2.99
C LEU A 95 -4.36 25.79 3.85
N THR A 96 -4.63 25.86 5.14
CA THR A 96 -3.73 26.49 6.12
C THR A 96 -3.01 25.41 6.93
N GLN A 97 -1.76 25.67 7.34
CA GLN A 97 -1.07 24.77 8.26
C GLN A 97 -1.72 24.77 9.65
N GLU A 98 -1.57 23.65 10.37
CA GLU A 98 -2.14 23.49 11.72
C GLU A 98 -1.65 24.60 12.66
N GLY A 99 -2.58 25.24 13.36
CA GLY A 99 -2.28 26.36 14.26
C GLY A 99 -2.21 27.74 13.58
N ALA A 100 -2.30 27.82 12.25
CA ALA A 100 -2.46 29.09 11.56
C ALA A 100 -3.89 29.63 11.70
N VAL A 101 -4.03 30.95 11.71
CA VAL A 101 -5.34 31.61 11.66
C VAL A 101 -6.00 31.26 10.32
N LYS A 102 -7.29 30.91 10.34
CA LYS A 102 -8.06 30.70 9.10
C LYS A 102 -8.08 32.01 8.33
N GLY A 103 -7.43 32.03 7.16
CA GLY A 103 -7.36 33.21 6.32
C GLY A 103 -8.67 33.45 5.59
N HIS A 104 -9.12 34.69 5.55
CA HIS A 104 -10.30 35.14 4.83
C HIS A 104 -9.89 35.63 3.43
N ILE A 105 -9.41 34.70 2.58
CA ILE A 105 -9.03 35.04 1.20
C ILE A 105 -10.28 35.15 0.33
N LYS A 106 -10.35 36.21 -0.47
CA LYS A 106 -11.44 36.47 -1.40
C LYS A 106 -10.96 36.37 -2.84
N LEU A 107 -11.84 35.88 -3.70
CA LEU A 107 -11.72 35.91 -5.15
C LEU A 107 -12.92 36.70 -5.70
N ASP A 108 -12.67 37.87 -6.29
CA ASP A 108 -13.73 38.75 -6.82
C ASP A 108 -14.84 39.01 -5.78
N ASP A 109 -14.44 39.43 -4.58
CA ASP A 109 -15.29 39.66 -3.40
C ASP A 109 -15.99 38.42 -2.81
N LYS A 110 -15.80 37.23 -3.39
CA LYS A 110 -16.33 35.97 -2.86
C LYS A 110 -15.30 35.29 -1.99
N GLU A 111 -15.67 34.99 -0.75
CA GLU A 111 -14.81 34.26 0.19
C GLU A 111 -14.58 32.82 -0.28
N LEU A 112 -13.33 32.38 -0.26
CA LEU A 112 -12.94 31.02 -0.63
C LEU A 112 -13.09 30.08 0.56
N GLU A 113 -13.44 28.82 0.27
CA GLU A 113 -13.57 27.79 1.31
C GLU A 113 -12.19 27.42 1.88
N THR A 114 -12.06 27.43 3.20
CA THR A 114 -10.89 26.89 3.89
C THR A 114 -11.12 25.43 4.27
N VAL A 115 -10.24 24.54 3.82
CA VAL A 115 -10.33 23.09 4.04
C VAL A 115 -9.12 22.57 4.81
N ASP A 116 -9.34 21.57 5.67
CA ASP A 116 -8.24 20.92 6.42
C ASP A 116 -7.55 19.81 5.60
N ARG A 117 -8.16 19.39 4.49
CA ARG A 117 -7.67 18.33 3.61
C ARG A 117 -8.07 18.61 2.18
N PHE A 118 -7.12 18.50 1.27
CA PHE A 118 -7.34 18.67 -0.17
C PHE A 118 -6.64 17.57 -0.97
N CYS A 119 -7.19 17.20 -2.12
CA CYS A 119 -6.59 16.22 -3.01
C CYS A 119 -6.07 16.94 -4.26
N TYR A 120 -4.75 17.09 -4.36
CA TYR A 120 -4.05 17.71 -5.47
C TYR A 120 -3.34 16.64 -6.31
N LEU A 121 -3.64 16.58 -7.62
CA LEU A 121 -3.06 15.59 -8.55
C LEU A 121 -3.10 14.14 -8.02
N GLY A 122 -4.19 13.80 -7.31
CA GLY A 122 -4.40 12.48 -6.72
C GLY A 122 -3.71 12.24 -5.36
N SER A 123 -2.89 13.17 -4.88
CA SER A 123 -2.23 13.14 -3.57
C SER A 123 -2.96 14.01 -2.56
N THR A 124 -3.09 13.52 -1.33
CA THR A 124 -3.78 14.20 -0.24
C THR A 124 -2.80 15.09 0.52
N VAL A 125 -3.10 16.37 0.57
CA VAL A 125 -2.43 17.35 1.44
C VAL A 125 -3.36 17.65 2.61
N SER A 126 -2.83 17.69 3.82
CA SER A 126 -3.60 18.03 5.02
C SER A 126 -2.94 19.17 5.80
N SER A 127 -3.76 19.92 6.55
CA SER A 127 -3.35 21.03 7.42
C SER A 127 -2.17 20.70 8.35
N PRO A 128 -2.11 19.55 9.06
CA PRO A 128 -0.95 19.18 9.87
C PRO A 128 0.31 18.83 9.04
N ALA A 129 0.23 18.89 7.71
CA ALA A 129 1.24 18.40 6.78
C ALA A 129 1.67 16.95 7.08
N SER A 130 0.76 16.16 7.67
CA SER A 130 1.06 14.79 8.08
C SER A 130 0.87 13.82 6.93
N LEU A 131 1.93 13.07 6.63
CA LEU A 131 1.90 12.00 5.64
C LEU A 131 0.99 10.82 6.07
N ASP A 132 0.61 10.72 7.35
CA ASP A 132 -0.28 9.66 7.82
C ASP A 132 -1.64 9.68 7.10
N ASP A 133 -2.15 10.87 6.78
CA ASP A 133 -3.42 11.06 6.10
C ASP A 133 -3.40 10.52 4.68
N GLU A 134 -2.36 10.85 3.92
CA GLU A 134 -2.16 10.36 2.56
C GLU A 134 -2.00 8.83 2.57
N ILE A 135 -1.20 8.29 3.48
CA ILE A 135 -0.99 6.84 3.60
C ILE A 135 -2.31 6.12 3.91
N ASN A 136 -3.12 6.67 4.82
CA ASN A 136 -4.42 6.08 5.16
C ASN A 136 -5.38 6.11 3.96
N VAL A 137 -5.41 7.21 3.19
CA VAL A 137 -6.19 7.31 1.96
C VAL A 137 -5.72 6.28 0.93
N ARG A 138 -4.41 6.11 0.74
CA ARG A 138 -3.84 5.13 -0.20
C ARG A 138 -4.12 3.69 0.21
N ILE A 139 -4.01 3.38 1.49
CA ILE A 139 -4.43 2.07 2.04
C ILE A 139 -5.92 1.84 1.78
N GLY A 140 -6.77 2.85 2.00
CA GLY A 140 -8.20 2.77 1.70
C GLY A 140 -8.48 2.46 0.23
N LYS A 141 -7.91 3.24 -0.70
CA LYS A 141 -8.03 3.05 -2.15
C LYS A 141 -7.54 1.65 -2.58
N ALA A 142 -6.38 1.23 -2.08
CA ALA A 142 -5.81 -0.08 -2.36
C ALA A 142 -6.67 -1.22 -1.79
N ALA A 143 -7.23 -1.05 -0.58
CA ALA A 143 -8.13 -2.01 0.05
C ALA A 143 -9.42 -2.17 -0.75
N THR A 144 -10.00 -1.08 -1.24
CA THR A 144 -11.18 -1.11 -2.12
C THR A 144 -10.87 -1.84 -3.44
N SER A 145 -9.74 -1.53 -4.08
CA SER A 145 -9.28 -2.23 -5.29
C SER A 145 -9.09 -3.74 -5.05
N PHE A 146 -8.37 -4.09 -3.98
CA PHE A 146 -8.17 -5.48 -3.56
C PHE A 146 -9.51 -6.19 -3.31
N GLY A 147 -10.44 -5.53 -2.60
CA GLY A 147 -11.77 -6.05 -2.33
C GLY A 147 -12.55 -6.39 -3.60
N ARG A 148 -12.56 -5.48 -4.58
CA ARG A 148 -13.23 -5.67 -5.89
C ARG A 148 -12.71 -6.88 -6.66
N LEU A 149 -11.43 -7.21 -6.51
CA LEU A 149 -10.79 -8.36 -7.18
C LEU A 149 -11.03 -9.71 -6.48
N THR A 150 -11.67 -9.72 -5.30
CA THR A 150 -11.82 -10.93 -4.46
C THR A 150 -12.47 -12.10 -5.17
N LYS A 151 -13.62 -11.90 -5.81
CA LYS A 151 -14.37 -12.99 -6.45
C LYS A 151 -13.66 -13.51 -7.71
N ARG A 152 -13.17 -12.60 -8.55
CA ARG A 152 -12.65 -12.92 -9.90
C ARG A 152 -11.19 -13.38 -9.88
N VAL A 153 -10.39 -12.88 -8.93
CA VAL A 153 -8.96 -13.13 -8.88
C VAL A 153 -8.58 -13.96 -7.66
N TRP A 154 -8.80 -13.46 -6.44
CA TRP A 154 -8.26 -14.09 -5.23
C TRP A 154 -8.88 -15.46 -4.94
N LYS A 155 -10.23 -15.56 -5.00
CA LYS A 155 -10.98 -16.81 -4.79
C LYS A 155 -11.01 -17.73 -6.00
N ASN A 156 -10.54 -17.28 -7.16
CA ASN A 156 -10.58 -18.07 -8.38
C ASN A 156 -9.50 -19.16 -8.34
N LYS A 157 -9.94 -20.42 -8.34
CA LYS A 157 -9.05 -21.59 -8.31
C LYS A 157 -8.38 -21.88 -9.66
N ARG A 158 -8.88 -21.30 -10.76
CA ARG A 158 -8.32 -21.46 -12.11
C ARG A 158 -7.09 -20.58 -12.36
N LEU A 159 -6.86 -19.59 -11.50
CA LEU A 159 -5.70 -18.70 -11.61
C LEU A 159 -4.56 -19.22 -10.75
N ASP A 160 -3.39 -19.34 -11.34
CA ASP A 160 -2.16 -19.64 -10.61
C ASP A 160 -1.77 -18.51 -9.66
N ILE A 161 -1.09 -18.88 -8.56
CA ILE A 161 -0.56 -17.98 -7.55
C ILE A 161 0.34 -16.92 -8.19
N LYS A 162 1.20 -17.29 -9.15
CA LYS A 162 2.07 -16.33 -9.86
C LYS A 162 1.25 -15.24 -10.57
N THR A 163 0.16 -15.62 -11.21
CA THR A 163 -0.74 -14.66 -11.90
C THR A 163 -1.42 -13.74 -10.89
N LYS A 164 -1.87 -14.28 -9.75
CA LYS A 164 -2.46 -13.46 -8.68
C LYS A 164 -1.47 -12.46 -8.09
N ILE A 165 -0.21 -12.85 -7.91
CA ILE A 165 0.86 -11.96 -7.43
C ILE A 165 1.07 -10.80 -8.42
N ARG A 166 1.20 -11.09 -9.72
CA ARG A 166 1.35 -10.04 -10.75
C ARG A 166 0.18 -9.06 -10.78
N ILE A 167 -1.06 -9.56 -10.66
CA ILE A 167 -2.26 -8.70 -10.60
C ILE A 167 -2.24 -7.83 -9.33
N HIS A 168 -1.82 -8.39 -8.20
CA HIS A 168 -1.68 -7.63 -6.96
C HIS A 168 -0.62 -6.52 -7.10
N GLU A 169 0.55 -6.82 -7.68
CA GLU A 169 1.60 -5.82 -7.92
C GLU A 169 1.13 -4.69 -8.84
N ALA A 170 0.45 -5.02 -9.94
CA ALA A 170 -0.06 -4.04 -10.89
C ALA A 170 -1.21 -3.19 -10.32
N CYS A 171 -2.25 -3.83 -9.79
CA CYS A 171 -3.52 -3.15 -9.49
C CYS A 171 -3.65 -2.68 -8.04
N VAL A 172 -2.95 -3.29 -7.09
CA VAL A 172 -3.11 -2.99 -5.66
C VAL A 172 -1.87 -2.28 -5.13
N LEU A 173 -0.68 -2.82 -5.41
CA LEU A 173 0.57 -2.19 -5.00
C LEU A 173 0.82 -0.87 -5.76
N GLY A 174 0.46 -0.81 -7.04
CA GLY A 174 0.47 0.44 -7.81
C GLY A 174 -0.35 1.56 -7.16
N ILE A 175 -1.57 1.27 -6.70
CA ILE A 175 -2.41 2.25 -6.01
C ILE A 175 -1.85 2.59 -4.62
N LEU A 176 -1.36 1.58 -3.89
CA LEU A 176 -0.83 1.74 -2.53
C LEU A 176 0.39 2.66 -2.50
N LEU A 177 1.24 2.61 -3.53
CA LEU A 177 2.52 3.31 -3.58
C LEU A 177 2.55 4.47 -4.60
N CYS A 178 1.40 4.86 -5.14
CA CYS A 178 1.31 6.03 -5.99
C CYS A 178 1.56 7.30 -5.15
N GLY A 179 2.49 8.15 -5.60
CA GLY A 179 2.97 9.31 -4.87
C GLY A 179 4.11 8.99 -3.89
N SER A 180 4.53 7.73 -3.77
CA SER A 180 5.64 7.35 -2.88
C SER A 180 7.00 7.93 -3.28
N GLU A 181 7.08 8.47 -4.50
CA GLU A 181 8.20 9.25 -5.02
C GLU A 181 8.48 10.49 -4.15
N THR A 182 7.43 11.16 -3.66
CA THR A 182 7.53 12.44 -2.92
C THR A 182 7.40 12.28 -1.40
N TRP A 183 7.14 11.07 -0.91
CA TRP A 183 6.92 10.82 0.50
C TRP A 183 8.21 10.82 1.30
N THR A 184 8.27 11.55 2.42
CA THR A 184 9.31 11.36 3.44
C THR A 184 8.82 10.40 4.52
N LEU A 185 8.96 9.09 4.28
CA LEU A 185 8.44 8.04 5.16
C LEU A 185 9.21 7.88 6.46
N TYR A 186 8.49 7.86 7.59
CA TYR A 186 8.99 7.35 8.86
C TYR A 186 8.85 5.82 8.96
N SER A 187 9.65 5.17 9.81
CA SER A 187 9.58 3.71 10.00
C SER A 187 8.20 3.19 10.45
N ARG A 188 7.41 4.02 11.15
CA ARG A 188 6.03 3.68 11.55
C ARG A 188 5.11 3.58 10.32
N GLN A 189 5.27 4.48 9.38
CA GLN A 189 4.46 4.61 8.17
C GLN A 189 4.78 3.50 7.16
N GLU A 190 6.07 3.22 6.95
CA GLU A 190 6.52 2.08 6.16
C GLU A 190 6.00 0.76 6.74
N ARG A 191 6.00 0.62 8.08
CA ARG A 191 5.41 -0.54 8.76
C ARG A 191 3.90 -0.65 8.50
N CYS A 192 3.17 0.46 8.48
CA CYS A 192 1.73 0.46 8.20
C CYS A 192 1.44 -0.07 6.78
N LEU A 193 2.15 0.46 5.78
CA LEU A 193 2.08 -0.01 4.39
C LEU A 193 2.47 -1.50 4.28
N GLY A 194 3.54 -1.90 4.98
CA GLY A 194 4.01 -3.28 5.07
C GLY A 194 2.97 -4.25 5.64
N ILE A 195 2.24 -3.85 6.69
CA ILE A 195 1.18 -4.65 7.29
C ILE A 195 0.04 -4.87 6.29
N PHE A 196 -0.41 -3.81 5.60
CA PHE A 196 -1.48 -3.94 4.61
C PHE A 196 -1.08 -4.87 3.46
N HIS A 197 0.13 -4.68 2.91
CA HIS A 197 0.67 -5.51 1.86
C HIS A 197 0.76 -6.99 2.27
N LEU A 198 1.27 -7.27 3.47
CA LEU A 198 1.35 -8.64 3.99
C LEU A 198 -0.04 -9.28 4.19
N ARG A 199 -1.04 -8.51 4.67
CA ARG A 199 -2.42 -8.99 4.78
C ARG A 199 -2.99 -9.39 3.41
N CYS A 200 -2.72 -8.61 2.37
CA CYS A 200 -3.15 -8.93 1.00
C CYS A 200 -2.50 -10.23 0.50
N LEU A 201 -1.18 -10.38 0.69
CA LEU A 201 -0.45 -11.59 0.30
C LEU A 201 -0.96 -12.84 1.03
N HIS A 202 -1.18 -12.77 2.36
CA HIS A 202 -1.74 -13.89 3.10
C HIS A 202 -3.12 -14.31 2.55
N LYS A 203 -3.95 -13.34 2.17
CA LYS A 203 -5.26 -13.63 1.56
C LYS A 203 -5.13 -14.29 0.19
N ILE A 204 -4.19 -13.84 -0.65
CA ILE A 204 -3.91 -14.42 -1.97
C ILE A 204 -3.44 -15.87 -1.85
N LEU A 205 -2.57 -16.12 -0.87
CA LEU A 205 -1.97 -17.44 -0.61
C LEU A 205 -2.87 -18.38 0.20
N GLY A 206 -4.07 -17.94 0.62
CA GLY A 206 -4.97 -18.73 1.47
C GLY A 206 -4.38 -19.04 2.85
N LEU A 207 -3.47 -18.19 3.34
CA LEU A 207 -2.81 -18.29 4.63
C LEU A 207 -3.58 -17.49 5.68
N THR A 208 -4.84 -17.82 5.94
CA THR A 208 -5.51 -17.34 7.16
C THR A 208 -5.01 -18.15 8.34
N CYS A 209 -4.17 -17.54 9.17
CA CYS A 209 -3.63 -18.15 10.40
C CYS A 209 -4.74 -18.71 11.31
N LEU A 210 -5.89 -18.05 11.40
CA LEU A 210 -7.02 -18.47 12.24
C LEU A 210 -7.65 -19.80 11.84
N SER A 211 -7.95 -19.99 10.55
CA SER A 211 -8.62 -21.22 10.07
C SER A 211 -7.70 -22.44 10.12
N LYS A 212 -6.39 -22.20 10.09
CA LYS A 212 -5.37 -23.24 10.17
C LYS A 212 -5.06 -23.60 11.63
N CYS A 213 -5.20 -22.66 12.57
CA CYS A 213 -5.03 -22.88 14.01
C CYS A 213 -6.30 -23.43 14.70
N GLU A 214 -7.26 -24.00 13.97
CA GLU A 214 -8.55 -24.48 14.51
C GLU A 214 -9.34 -23.44 15.32
N VAL A 215 -9.12 -22.14 15.07
CA VAL A 215 -9.88 -21.08 15.71
C VAL A 215 -11.11 -20.77 14.85
N HIS A 216 -12.29 -21.05 15.39
CA HIS A 216 -13.55 -20.80 14.71
C HIS A 216 -13.78 -19.29 14.51
N VAL A 217 -14.08 -18.90 13.27
CA VAL A 217 -14.12 -17.48 12.81
C VAL A 217 -15.25 -16.67 13.44
N SER A 218 -16.24 -17.30 14.08
CA SER A 218 -17.35 -16.59 14.75
C SER A 218 -17.20 -16.43 16.28
N THR A 219 -16.19 -17.05 16.89
CA THR A 219 -16.00 -17.08 18.37
C THR A 219 -14.62 -16.60 18.80
N TRP A 220 -13.86 -15.98 17.88
CA TRP A 220 -12.50 -15.52 18.16
C TRP A 220 -12.46 -14.25 19.01
N GLU A 221 -13.50 -13.40 18.96
CA GLU A 221 -13.57 -12.14 19.72
C GLU A 221 -13.66 -12.40 21.22
N GLU A 222 -14.56 -13.30 21.65
CA GLU A 222 -14.73 -13.74 23.05
C GLU A 222 -13.45 -14.38 23.63
N ARG A 223 -12.71 -15.13 22.79
CA ARG A 223 -11.42 -15.74 23.19
C ARG A 223 -10.24 -14.77 23.15
N ALA A 224 -10.36 -13.65 22.45
CA ALA A 224 -9.30 -12.64 22.33
C ALA A 224 -9.35 -11.61 23.47
N GLU A 225 -10.44 -11.56 24.25
CA GLU A 225 -10.55 -10.76 25.48
C GLU A 225 -9.52 -11.18 26.53
N ASP A 226 -9.34 -12.49 26.75
CA ASP A 226 -8.23 -13.01 27.54
C ASP A 226 -6.97 -13.19 26.69
N ARG A 227 -6.06 -12.24 26.85
CA ARG A 227 -4.79 -12.16 26.11
C ARG A 227 -3.88 -13.36 26.33
N THR A 228 -3.90 -14.00 27.50
CA THR A 228 -3.05 -15.16 27.77
C THR A 228 -3.59 -16.43 27.12
N THR A 229 -4.90 -16.63 27.20
CA THR A 229 -5.60 -17.75 26.56
C THR A 229 -5.50 -17.67 25.05
N TRP A 230 -5.71 -16.48 24.46
CA TRP A 230 -5.54 -16.26 23.02
C TRP A 230 -4.15 -16.65 22.52
N ARG A 231 -3.10 -16.28 23.26
CA ARG A 231 -1.71 -16.60 22.91
C ARG A 231 -1.43 -18.09 22.95
N SER A 232 -1.99 -18.79 23.93
CA SER A 232 -1.84 -20.25 24.05
C SER A 232 -2.50 -20.96 22.87
N VAL A 233 -3.76 -20.63 22.57
CA VAL A 233 -4.54 -21.22 21.49
C VAL A 233 -3.88 -21.02 20.12
N VAL A 234 -3.41 -19.80 19.83
CA VAL A 234 -2.70 -19.53 18.57
C VAL A 234 -1.40 -20.32 18.49
N LYS A 235 -0.62 -20.37 19.58
CA LYS A 235 0.66 -21.09 19.64
C LYS A 235 0.48 -22.59 19.41
N GLU A 236 -0.52 -23.18 20.05
CA GLU A 236 -0.89 -24.59 19.92
C GLU A 236 -1.35 -24.92 18.50
N GLY A 237 -2.24 -24.10 17.93
CA GLY A 237 -2.69 -24.25 16.55
C GLY A 237 -1.58 -24.12 15.51
N THR A 238 -0.61 -23.22 15.71
CA THR A 238 0.59 -23.15 14.83
C THR A 238 1.44 -24.41 14.93
N ALA A 239 1.64 -24.96 16.14
CA ALA A 239 2.45 -26.17 16.32
C ALA A 239 1.81 -27.40 15.66
N LEU A 240 0.48 -27.52 15.70
CA LEU A 240 -0.26 -28.61 15.04
C LEU A 240 -0.11 -28.55 13.51
N LEU A 241 -0.20 -27.36 12.93
CA LEU A 241 0.03 -27.15 11.50
C LEU A 241 1.45 -27.50 11.06
N GLU A 242 2.44 -27.14 11.87
CA GLU A 242 3.85 -27.43 11.58
C GLU A 242 4.11 -28.94 11.59
N ARG A 243 3.50 -29.68 12.52
CA ARG A 243 3.55 -31.15 12.54
C ARG A 243 2.92 -31.74 11.28
N ALA A 244 1.72 -31.28 10.91
CA ALA A 244 1.02 -31.74 9.70
C ALA A 244 1.77 -31.41 8.40
N ALA A 245 2.42 -30.25 8.31
CA ALA A 245 3.25 -29.85 7.18
C ALA A 245 4.53 -30.69 7.07
N THR A 246 5.12 -31.06 8.20
CA THR A 246 6.31 -31.93 8.25
C THR A 246 5.96 -33.35 7.82
N GLU A 247 4.82 -33.87 8.28
CA GLU A 247 4.27 -35.18 7.89
C GLU A 247 4.02 -35.26 6.37
N THR A 248 3.34 -34.25 5.81
CA THR A 248 3.00 -34.20 4.38
C THR A 248 4.23 -34.03 3.49
N ASN A 249 5.26 -33.30 3.92
CA ASN A 249 6.53 -33.20 3.20
C ASN A 249 7.34 -34.50 3.25
N LYS A 250 7.36 -35.20 4.40
CA LYS A 250 7.98 -36.54 4.51
C LYS A 250 7.29 -37.55 3.60
N LEU A 251 5.96 -37.52 3.53
CA LEU A 251 5.20 -38.40 2.63
C LEU A 251 5.49 -38.11 1.15
N ARG A 252 5.69 -36.83 0.78
CA ARG A 252 6.07 -36.44 -0.57
C ARG A 252 7.49 -36.87 -0.94
N SER A 253 8.46 -36.74 -0.03
CA SER A 253 9.85 -37.18 -0.29
C SER A 253 9.96 -38.69 -0.46
N VAL A 254 9.25 -39.46 0.39
CA VAL A 254 9.19 -40.92 0.30
C VAL A 254 8.50 -41.36 -1.00
N SER A 255 7.46 -40.63 -1.44
CA SER A 255 6.79 -40.92 -2.71
C SER A 255 7.65 -40.59 -3.93
N SER A 256 8.51 -39.56 -3.87
CA SER A 256 9.44 -39.25 -4.98
C SER A 256 10.61 -40.22 -5.04
N GLU A 257 11.11 -40.69 -3.89
CA GLU A 257 12.19 -41.68 -3.83
C GLU A 257 11.73 -43.02 -4.43
N ARG A 258 10.55 -43.54 -4.03
CA ARG A 258 9.98 -44.78 -4.60
C ARG A 258 9.82 -44.72 -6.12
N LYS A 259 9.36 -43.56 -6.63
CA LYS A 259 9.18 -43.34 -8.07
C LYS A 259 10.50 -43.34 -8.84
N THR A 260 11.59 -42.92 -8.18
CA THR A 260 12.93 -42.89 -8.79
C THR A 260 13.56 -44.28 -8.82
N THR A 261 13.31 -45.09 -7.79
CA THR A 261 13.79 -46.48 -7.71
C THR A 261 13.06 -47.41 -8.70
N GLU A 262 11.76 -47.20 -8.93
CA GLU A 262 11.00 -47.95 -9.94
C GLU A 262 11.48 -47.67 -11.37
N ILE A 263 11.96 -46.45 -11.67
CA ILE A 263 12.47 -46.09 -13.00
C ILE A 263 13.84 -46.73 -13.26
N GLN A 264 14.70 -46.83 -12.24
CA GLN A 264 16.02 -47.45 -12.36
C GLN A 264 16.00 -48.98 -12.45
N SER A 265 14.94 -49.63 -11.96
CA SER A 265 14.79 -51.10 -12.04
C SER A 265 14.16 -51.58 -13.36
N ALA A 266 13.75 -50.67 -14.25
CA ALA A 266 13.07 -50.97 -15.50
C ALA A 266 13.97 -50.89 -16.75
N GLU A 267 15.27 -50.59 -16.61
CA GLU A 267 16.23 -50.64 -17.71
C GLU A 267 16.68 -52.10 -17.96
N PRO A 268 16.52 -52.63 -19.19
CA PRO A 268 16.89 -54.02 -19.49
C PRO A 268 18.42 -54.16 -19.60
N PRO A 269 18.99 -55.28 -19.12
CA PRO A 269 20.43 -55.51 -19.23
C PRO A 269 20.84 -55.71 -20.70
N SER A 270 21.98 -55.12 -21.05
CA SER A 270 22.59 -55.11 -22.40
C SER A 270 23.08 -56.49 -22.85
#